data_AF-K2D7T7-F1
#
_entry.id   AF-K2D7T7-F1
#
_cell.length_a   1.000
_cell.length_b   1.000
_cell.length_c   1.000
_cell.angle_alpha   90.00
_cell.angle_beta   90.00
_cell.angle_gamma   90.00
#
_symmetry.space_group_name_H-M   'P 1'
#
loop_
_entity.id
_entity.type
_entity.pdbx_description
1 polymer ?
#
loop_
_entity_poly.entity_id
_entity_poly.type
_entity_poly.pdbx_seq_one_letter_code
_entity_poly.pdbx_strand_id
1 'polypeptide(L)'
;MEQNINLLTTLNIQPTSFLNSVLIVQATSGWIILLILLYSISSVLHSNKQKSLVYLEATKKSIQMQVDALNLELTAFSQTNIQQGLTNLPFSSTNFIGFYRYLEDLATFTPKNIWLDNIIFSQPDDFIMLKGNATTAAEIPIFIDALNQSDDFNDKKFSTLQLQKNPDSNSIGFALGTIAATETESNKTK
;
A
#
# COMPACT_ATOMS: atom_id res chain seq x y z
N MET A 1 12.67 95.09 74.65
CA MET A 1 13.22 93.72 74.78
C MET A 1 12.20 92.77 74.19
N GLU A 2 12.44 92.29 72.99
CA GLU A 2 11.66 91.18 72.41
C GLU A 2 12.67 90.09 72.03
N GLN A 3 12.59 88.94 72.72
CA GLN A 3 13.34 87.74 72.37
C GLN A 3 12.53 86.96 71.35
N ASN A 4 12.95 87.05 70.09
CA ASN A 4 12.41 86.21 69.03
C ASN A 4 13.04 84.81 69.14
N ILE A 5 12.33 83.89 69.77
CA ILE A 5 12.75 82.50 69.90
C ILE A 5 12.40 81.80 68.58
N ASN A 6 13.44 81.59 67.76
CA ASN A 6 13.32 80.95 66.46
C ASN A 6 13.11 79.44 66.66
N LEU A 7 11.86 78.99 66.70
CA LEU A 7 11.48 77.59 66.96
C LEU A 7 11.91 76.60 65.87
N LEU A 8 12.36 77.10 64.71
CA LEU A 8 12.84 76.27 63.59
C LEU A 8 14.15 75.54 63.88
N THR A 9 14.93 75.96 64.88
CA THR A 9 16.22 75.34 65.21
C THR A 9 16.12 74.19 66.22
N THR A 10 14.93 73.90 66.75
CA THR A 10 14.75 72.87 67.80
C THR A 10 14.03 71.60 67.36
N LEU A 11 13.53 71.52 66.12
CA LEU A 11 13.09 70.25 65.56
C LEU A 11 14.27 69.51 64.95
N ASN A 12 14.94 68.70 65.79
CA ASN A 12 15.85 67.66 65.35
C ASN A 12 15.03 66.55 64.65
N ILE A 13 14.71 66.76 63.38
CA ILE A 13 14.11 65.75 62.51
C ILE A 13 15.25 64.85 62.05
N GLN A 14 15.53 63.82 62.84
CA GLN A 14 16.44 62.76 62.45
C GLN A 14 15.80 62.00 61.28
N PRO A 15 16.40 61.95 60.07
CA PRO A 15 15.81 61.20 58.96
C PRO A 15 15.96 59.71 59.27
N THR A 16 14.92 59.09 59.80
CA THR A 16 14.87 57.63 59.94
C THR A 16 14.63 57.05 58.55
N SER A 17 15.72 56.88 57.80
CA SER A 17 15.74 56.07 56.58
C SER A 17 15.54 54.61 56.98
N PHE A 18 14.27 54.21 57.20
CA PHE A 18 13.87 52.82 57.45
C PHE A 18 14.03 51.92 56.22
N LEU A 19 14.44 52.48 55.09
CA LEU A 19 14.78 51.73 53.90
C LEU A 19 16.30 51.56 53.86
N ASN A 20 16.74 50.47 54.48
CA ASN A 20 18.11 50.00 54.33
C ASN A 20 18.36 49.81 52.82
N SER A 21 19.28 50.56 52.22
CA SER A 21 19.54 50.51 50.78
C SER A 21 19.87 49.09 50.31
N VAL A 22 20.44 48.29 51.20
CA VAL A 22 20.70 46.86 51.01
C VAL A 22 19.40 46.07 50.76
N LEU A 23 18.30 46.37 51.46
CA LEU A 23 17.01 45.69 51.26
C LEU A 23 16.37 46.05 49.92
N ILE A 24 16.49 47.31 49.50
CA ILE A 24 16.00 47.74 48.18
C ILE A 24 16.81 47.06 47.07
N VAL A 25 18.13 47.01 47.21
CA VAL A 25 19.02 46.36 46.23
C VAL A 25 18.78 44.84 46.17
N GLN A 26 18.51 44.18 47.30
CA GLN A 26 18.17 42.76 47.31
C GLN A 26 16.80 42.50 46.67
N ALA A 27 15.80 43.34 46.94
CA ALA A 27 14.48 43.20 46.34
C ALA A 27 14.54 43.38 44.82
N THR A 28 15.24 44.41 44.32
CA THR A 28 15.37 44.63 42.87
C THR A 28 16.21 43.56 42.19
N SER A 29 17.29 43.10 42.82
CA SER A 29 18.10 41.98 42.33
C SER A 29 17.29 40.68 42.23
N GLY A 30 16.46 40.38 43.23
CA GLY A 30 15.57 39.21 43.22
C GLY A 30 14.55 39.26 42.07
N TRP A 31 13.94 40.43 41.83
CA TRP A 31 13.00 40.62 40.72
C TRP A 31 13.67 40.47 39.35
N ILE A 32 14.89 40.98 39.19
CA ILE A 32 15.65 40.83 37.93
C ILE A 32 15.98 39.36 37.67
N ILE A 33 16.41 38.61 38.69
CA ILE A 33 16.69 37.17 38.56
C ILE A 33 15.42 36.40 38.20
N LEU A 34 14.27 36.75 38.80
CA LEU A 34 13.00 36.10 38.51
C LEU A 34 12.53 36.34 37.07
N LEU A 35 12.75 37.54 36.53
CA LEU A 35 12.45 37.87 35.13
C LEU A 35 13.36 37.11 34.15
N ILE A 36 14.65 36.98 34.46
CA ILE A 36 15.59 36.17 33.67
C ILE A 36 15.16 34.70 33.68
N LEU A 37 14.72 34.18 34.83
CA LEU A 37 14.25 32.81 34.96
C LEU A 37 12.97 32.58 34.13
N LEU A 38 11.98 33.47 34.22
CA LEU A 38 10.75 33.39 33.41
C LEU A 38 11.04 33.43 31.90
N TYR A 39 11.99 34.28 31.50
CA TYR A 39 12.42 34.39 30.10
C TYR A 39 13.09 33.09 29.61
N SER A 40 13.96 32.50 30.43
CA SER A 40 14.65 31.24 30.11
C SER A 40 13.68 30.06 29.96
N ILE A 41 12.67 29.95 30.84
CA ILE A 41 11.62 28.92 30.77
C ILE A 41 10.78 29.06 29.48
N SER A 42 10.45 30.30 29.12
CA SER A 42 9.68 30.60 27.90
C SER A 42 10.44 30.24 26.62
N SER A 43 11.76 30.44 26.60
CA SER A 43 12.63 30.10 25.48
C SER A 43 12.74 28.59 25.26
N VAL A 44 12.93 27.82 26.33
CA VAL A 44 13.03 26.34 26.26
C VAL A 44 11.72 25.70 25.76
N LEU A 45 10.57 26.26 26.12
CA LEU A 45 9.26 25.77 25.65
C LEU A 45 9.03 26.02 24.15
N HIS A 46 9.60 27.09 23.59
CA HIS A 46 9.46 27.44 22.18
C HIS A 46 10.33 26.56 21.27
N SER A 47 11.54 26.17 21.72
CA SER A 47 12.46 25.33 20.94
C SER A 47 11.94 23.89 20.69
N ASN A 48 11.10 23.36 21.58
CA ASN A 48 10.56 22.00 21.43
C ASN A 48 9.44 21.92 20.38
N LYS A 49 8.67 22.98 20.18
CA LYS A 49 7.57 23.04 19.20
C LYS A 49 8.06 23.14 17.75
N GLN A 50 9.22 23.74 17.54
CA GLN A 50 9.78 23.88 16.18
C GLN A 50 10.25 22.53 15.62
N LYS A 51 10.82 21.66 16.46
CA LYS A 51 11.27 20.32 16.04
C LYS A 51 10.12 19.41 15.61
N SER A 52 8.98 19.47 16.32
CA SER A 52 7.82 18.66 15.96
C SER A 52 7.19 19.12 14.65
N LEU A 53 7.16 20.43 14.37
CA LEU A 53 6.61 20.95 13.12
C LEU A 53 7.48 20.60 11.92
N VAL A 54 8.80 20.72 12.05
CA VAL A 54 9.75 20.34 10.98
C VAL A 54 9.70 18.83 10.71
N TYR A 55 9.62 18.00 11.75
CA TYR A 55 9.47 16.55 11.58
C TYR A 55 8.15 16.21 10.91
N LEU A 56 7.04 16.80 11.35
CA LEU A 56 5.71 16.52 10.80
C LEU A 56 5.57 17.00 9.35
N GLU A 57 6.21 18.11 8.99
CA GLU A 57 6.25 18.62 7.62
C GLU A 57 7.12 17.75 6.71
N ALA A 58 8.26 17.27 7.21
CA ALA A 58 9.09 16.30 6.50
C ALA A 58 8.36 14.97 6.29
N THR A 59 7.66 14.46 7.31
CA THR A 59 6.84 13.25 7.21
C THR A 59 5.70 13.44 6.21
N LYS A 60 4.95 14.55 6.29
CA LYS A 60 3.88 14.87 5.34
C LYS A 60 4.41 14.92 3.91
N LYS A 61 5.55 15.56 3.69
CA LYS A 61 6.18 15.65 2.37
C LYS A 61 6.61 14.28 1.84
N SER A 62 7.17 13.43 2.70
CA SER A 62 7.58 12.06 2.32
C SER A 62 6.41 11.15 1.99
N ILE A 63 5.27 11.29 2.69
CA ILE A 63 4.05 10.55 2.41
C ILE A 63 3.43 11.06 1.11
N GLN A 64 3.40 12.38 0.90
CA GLN A 64 2.89 12.97 -0.34
C GLN A 64 3.70 12.49 -1.56
N MET A 65 5.03 12.45 -1.46
CA MET A 65 5.88 11.91 -2.54
C MET A 65 5.60 10.43 -2.82
N GLN A 66 5.34 9.61 -1.79
CA GLN A 66 4.98 8.20 -1.99
C GLN A 66 3.61 8.05 -2.65
N VAL A 67 2.63 8.86 -2.25
CA VAL A 67 1.30 8.89 -2.88
C VAL A 67 1.39 9.36 -4.34
N ASP A 68 2.19 10.38 -4.62
CA ASP A 68 2.37 10.91 -5.97
C ASP A 68 3.13 9.92 -6.86
N ALA A 69 4.16 9.24 -6.32
CA ALA A 69 4.89 8.18 -7.03
C ALA A 69 3.99 6.97 -7.31
N LEU A 70 3.17 6.56 -6.35
CA LEU A 70 2.22 5.46 -6.52
C LEU A 70 1.11 5.83 -7.52
N ASN A 71 0.61 7.07 -7.50
CA ASN A 71 -0.34 7.57 -8.50
C ASN A 71 0.29 7.65 -9.89
N LEU A 72 1.58 8.01 -9.99
CA LEU A 72 2.32 8.01 -11.25
C LEU A 72 2.54 6.58 -11.78
N GLU A 73 2.80 5.62 -10.90
CA GLU A 73 2.90 4.21 -11.24
C GLU A 73 1.54 3.62 -11.66
N LEU A 74 0.45 3.95 -10.95
CA LEU A 74 -0.92 3.54 -11.32
C LEU A 74 -1.37 4.18 -12.63
N THR A 75 -1.04 5.45 -12.87
CA THR A 75 -1.37 6.12 -14.14
C THR A 75 -0.55 5.57 -15.30
N ALA A 76 0.73 5.26 -15.08
CA ALA A 76 1.56 4.57 -16.07
C ALA A 76 1.03 3.15 -16.35
N PHE A 77 0.63 2.40 -15.32
CA PHE A 77 0.04 1.07 -15.45
C PHE A 77 -1.32 1.09 -16.16
N SER A 78 -2.18 2.06 -15.84
CA SER A 78 -3.50 2.19 -16.47
C SER A 78 -3.45 2.67 -17.92
N GLN A 79 -2.50 3.56 -18.27
CA GLN A 79 -2.32 4.04 -19.64
C GLN A 79 -1.63 3.02 -20.56
N THR A 80 -0.75 2.18 -20.01
CA THR A 80 -0.02 1.18 -20.83
C THR A 80 -0.78 -0.14 -21.01
N ASN A 81 -1.59 -0.58 -20.05
CA ASN A 81 -2.19 -1.92 -20.11
C ASN A 81 -3.73 -1.96 -20.02
N ILE A 82 -4.40 -0.99 -19.40
CA ILE A 82 -5.84 -1.13 -19.10
C ILE A 82 -6.73 -0.64 -20.26
N GLN A 83 -6.33 0.43 -20.96
CA GLN A 83 -7.11 0.92 -22.12
C GLN A 83 -6.92 0.10 -23.40
N GLN A 84 -5.87 -0.72 -23.50
CA GLN A 84 -5.67 -1.64 -24.63
C GLN A 84 -5.95 -3.11 -24.28
N GLY A 85 -5.94 -3.49 -23.00
CA GLY A 85 -6.15 -4.87 -22.55
C GLY A 85 -7.59 -5.24 -22.19
N LEU A 86 -8.45 -4.27 -21.84
CA LEU A 86 -9.86 -4.54 -21.49
C LEU A 86 -10.86 -4.20 -22.61
N THR A 87 -10.50 -3.32 -23.54
CA THR A 87 -11.31 -2.98 -24.73
C THR A 87 -11.21 -4.05 -25.82
N ASN A 88 -10.10 -4.78 -25.83
CA ASN A 88 -9.85 -5.95 -26.68
C ASN A 88 -9.91 -7.25 -25.87
N LEU A 89 -10.71 -7.30 -24.80
CA LEU A 89 -11.12 -8.62 -24.33
C LEU A 89 -11.88 -9.27 -25.49
N PRO A 90 -11.47 -10.45 -25.99
CA PRO A 90 -12.15 -11.16 -27.07
C PRO A 90 -13.51 -11.71 -26.63
N PHE A 91 -14.13 -11.12 -25.60
CA PHE A 91 -15.53 -11.28 -25.30
C PHE A 91 -16.33 -10.46 -26.30
N SER A 92 -16.28 -10.85 -27.57
CA SER A 92 -17.35 -10.51 -28.49
C SER A 92 -18.66 -10.91 -27.80
N SER A 93 -19.64 -10.02 -27.82
CA SER A 93 -20.91 -10.13 -27.11
C SER A 93 -21.70 -11.42 -27.41
N THR A 94 -21.27 -12.20 -28.40
CA THR A 94 -21.82 -13.49 -28.81
C THR A 94 -21.27 -14.70 -28.04
N ASN A 95 -20.12 -14.63 -27.35
CA ASN A 95 -19.48 -15.80 -26.72
C ASN A 95 -19.30 -15.74 -25.20
N PHE A 96 -19.76 -14.67 -24.55
CA PHE A 96 -19.67 -14.52 -23.10
C PHE A 96 -20.43 -15.63 -22.34
N ILE A 97 -21.56 -16.09 -22.88
CA ILE A 97 -22.39 -17.14 -22.25
C ILE A 97 -21.66 -18.49 -22.22
N GLY A 98 -20.85 -18.81 -23.23
CA GLY A 98 -20.06 -20.05 -23.21
C GLY A 98 -18.87 -19.96 -22.24
N PHE A 99 -18.18 -18.82 -22.23
CA PHE A 99 -16.95 -18.64 -21.48
C PHE A 99 -17.12 -18.71 -19.96
N TYR A 100 -18.19 -18.12 -19.40
CA TYR A 100 -18.40 -18.16 -17.94
C TYR A 100 -18.59 -19.58 -17.42
N ARG A 101 -19.25 -20.44 -18.21
CA ARG A 101 -19.52 -21.83 -17.83
C ARG A 101 -18.25 -22.62 -17.65
N TYR A 102 -17.32 -22.50 -18.61
CA TYR A 102 -16.00 -23.10 -18.49
C TYR A 102 -15.22 -22.59 -17.28
N LEU A 103 -15.34 -21.30 -16.93
CA LEU A 103 -14.68 -20.76 -15.73
C LEU A 103 -15.30 -21.27 -14.43
N GLU A 104 -16.62 -21.41 -14.37
CA GLU A 104 -17.34 -21.97 -13.22
C GLU A 104 -16.94 -23.43 -12.98
N ASP A 105 -16.89 -24.21 -14.06
CA ASP A 105 -16.44 -25.59 -14.03
C ASP A 105 -14.96 -25.70 -13.63
N LEU A 106 -14.08 -24.88 -14.20
CA LEU A 106 -12.67 -24.85 -13.79
C LEU A 106 -12.52 -24.46 -12.31
N ALA A 107 -13.31 -23.51 -11.80
CA ALA A 107 -13.28 -23.14 -10.39
C ALA A 107 -13.77 -24.26 -9.47
N THR A 108 -14.74 -25.06 -9.93
CA THR A 108 -15.32 -26.16 -9.16
C THR A 108 -14.43 -27.40 -9.14
N PHE A 109 -13.84 -27.75 -10.29
CA PHE A 109 -13.11 -29.00 -10.49
C PHE A 109 -11.58 -28.87 -10.39
N THR A 110 -11.02 -27.66 -10.26
CA THR A 110 -9.58 -27.48 -10.06
C THR A 110 -9.15 -27.89 -8.64
N PRO A 111 -8.27 -28.90 -8.47
CA PRO A 111 -7.76 -29.29 -7.16
C PRO A 111 -6.93 -28.19 -6.50
N LYS A 112 -6.89 -28.18 -5.16
CA LYS A 112 -6.12 -27.18 -4.37
C LYS A 112 -4.62 -27.13 -4.69
N ASN A 113 -4.08 -28.20 -5.27
CA ASN A 113 -2.67 -28.36 -5.59
C ASN A 113 -2.30 -27.89 -7.01
N ILE A 114 -3.26 -27.28 -7.72
CA ILE A 114 -3.12 -26.74 -9.06
C ILE A 114 -3.57 -25.29 -9.09
N TRP A 115 -2.86 -24.47 -9.85
CA TRP A 115 -3.28 -23.12 -10.20
C TRP A 115 -3.10 -22.91 -11.69
N LEU A 116 -4.05 -22.21 -12.30
CA LEU A 116 -4.07 -21.90 -13.72
C LEU A 116 -3.58 -20.47 -13.94
N ASP A 117 -2.68 -20.32 -14.90
CA ASP A 117 -2.10 -19.02 -15.28
C ASP A 117 -2.72 -18.49 -16.58
N ASN A 118 -3.11 -19.40 -17.48
CA ASN A 118 -3.64 -19.03 -18.78
C ASN A 118 -4.65 -20.06 -19.28
N ILE A 119 -5.79 -19.56 -19.76
CA ILE A 119 -6.90 -20.35 -20.30
C ILE A 119 -7.22 -19.77 -21.67
N ILE A 120 -7.08 -20.59 -22.71
CA ILE A 120 -7.31 -20.17 -24.09
C ILE A 120 -8.43 -21.03 -24.67
N PHE A 121 -9.46 -20.35 -25.17
CA PHE A 121 -10.53 -20.95 -25.95
C PHE A 121 -10.43 -20.40 -27.38
N SER A 122 -10.32 -21.29 -28.37
CA SER A 122 -10.39 -20.92 -29.77
C SER A 122 -11.69 -21.45 -30.37
N GLN A 123 -12.54 -20.54 -30.81
CA GLN A 123 -13.66 -20.85 -31.69
C GLN A 123 -13.31 -20.39 -33.11
N PRO A 124 -13.70 -21.15 -34.16
CA PRO A 124 -14.65 -22.27 -34.17
C PRO A 124 -14.05 -23.67 -33.87
N ASP A 125 -12.74 -23.79 -33.67
CA ASP A 125 -12.04 -25.08 -33.68
C ASP A 125 -12.24 -25.97 -32.43
N ASP A 126 -13.08 -25.52 -31.48
CA ASP A 126 -13.34 -26.13 -30.16
C ASP A 126 -12.05 -26.49 -29.39
N PHE A 127 -11.00 -25.72 -29.66
CA PHE A 127 -9.69 -25.92 -29.06
C PHE A 127 -9.63 -25.20 -27.71
N ILE A 128 -9.25 -25.96 -26.68
CA ILE A 128 -9.08 -25.49 -25.31
C ILE A 128 -7.64 -25.77 -24.90
N MET A 129 -6.95 -24.74 -24.42
CA MET A 129 -5.63 -24.89 -23.82
C MET A 129 -5.61 -24.32 -22.40
N LEU A 130 -5.25 -25.17 -21.44
CA LEU A 130 -5.07 -24.84 -20.03
C LEU A 130 -3.58 -24.85 -19.70
N LYS A 131 -3.07 -23.74 -19.19
CA LYS A 131 -1.71 -23.63 -18.68
C LYS A 131 -1.71 -23.26 -17.22
N GLY A 132 -0.82 -23.87 -16.47
CA GLY A 132 -0.71 -23.62 -15.04
C GLY A 132 0.46 -24.35 -14.44
N ASN A 133 0.40 -24.52 -13.13
CA ASN A 133 1.38 -25.27 -12.39
C ASN A 133 0.70 -26.20 -11.40
N ALA A 134 1.38 -27.29 -11.09
CA ALA A 134 1.01 -28.25 -10.07
C ALA A 134 2.13 -28.40 -9.04
N THR A 135 1.77 -28.70 -7.80
CA THR A 135 2.77 -29.02 -6.76
C THR A 135 3.53 -30.31 -7.07
N THR A 136 2.87 -31.27 -7.73
CA THR A 136 3.49 -32.52 -8.20
C THR A 136 2.91 -32.95 -9.55
N ALA A 137 3.65 -33.76 -10.31
CA ALA A 137 3.21 -34.24 -11.61
C ALA A 137 1.98 -35.15 -11.52
N ALA A 138 1.79 -35.80 -10.37
CA ALA A 138 0.69 -36.72 -10.13
C ALA A 138 -0.67 -36.00 -10.00
N GLU A 139 -0.68 -34.70 -9.70
CA GLU A 139 -1.92 -33.91 -9.60
C GLU A 139 -2.55 -33.65 -10.98
N ILE A 140 -1.74 -33.62 -12.04
CA ILE A 140 -2.20 -33.31 -13.40
C ILE A 140 -3.19 -34.36 -13.93
N PRO A 141 -2.93 -35.68 -13.87
CA PRO A 141 -3.92 -36.66 -14.27
C PRO A 141 -5.18 -36.62 -13.38
N ILE A 142 -5.04 -36.36 -12.07
CA ILE A 142 -6.19 -36.20 -11.16
C ILE A 142 -7.08 -35.03 -11.61
N PHE A 143 -6.46 -33.93 -12.05
CA PHE A 143 -7.16 -32.78 -12.58
C PHE A 143 -7.89 -33.08 -13.90
N ILE A 144 -7.26 -33.81 -14.82
CA ILE A 144 -7.92 -34.23 -16.06
C ILE A 144 -9.14 -35.11 -15.73
N ASP A 145 -9.00 -36.04 -14.78
CA ASP A 145 -10.11 -36.90 -14.34
C ASP A 145 -11.23 -36.10 -13.64
N ALA A 146 -10.89 -35.03 -12.92
CA ALA A 146 -11.87 -34.11 -12.34
C ALA A 146 -12.61 -33.32 -13.43
N LEU A 147 -11.90 -32.82 -14.44
CA LEU A 147 -12.51 -32.12 -15.58
C LEU A 147 -13.45 -33.03 -16.37
N ASN A 148 -13.14 -34.31 -16.51
CA ASN A 148 -14.01 -35.27 -17.19
C ASN A 148 -15.37 -35.49 -16.49
N GLN A 149 -15.51 -35.04 -15.23
CA GLN A 149 -16.79 -35.08 -14.49
C GLN A 149 -17.64 -33.83 -14.71
N SER A 150 -17.07 -32.81 -15.35
CA SER A 150 -17.71 -31.53 -15.64
C SER A 150 -18.62 -31.64 -16.85
N ASP A 151 -19.79 -31.01 -16.81
CA ASP A 151 -20.71 -31.02 -17.96
C ASP A 151 -20.10 -30.33 -19.19
N ASP A 152 -19.30 -29.27 -19.01
CA ASP A 152 -18.70 -28.53 -20.11
C ASP A 152 -17.34 -29.07 -20.59
N PHE A 153 -16.73 -30.02 -19.86
CA PHE A 153 -15.43 -30.62 -20.24
C PHE A 153 -15.48 -32.13 -20.53
N ASN A 154 -16.59 -32.83 -20.22
CA ASN A 154 -16.68 -34.29 -20.39
C ASN A 154 -16.53 -34.79 -21.83
N ASP A 155 -16.83 -33.96 -22.82
CA ASP A 155 -16.73 -34.27 -24.25
C ASP A 155 -15.38 -33.83 -24.84
N LYS A 156 -14.57 -33.10 -24.05
CA LYS A 156 -13.27 -32.56 -24.46
C LYS A 156 -12.16 -33.55 -24.19
N LYS A 157 -11.42 -33.91 -25.25
CA LYS A 157 -10.26 -34.79 -25.14
C LYS A 157 -8.97 -33.99 -25.05
N PHE A 158 -8.40 -33.88 -23.86
CA PHE A 158 -7.06 -33.34 -23.67
C PHE A 158 -6.03 -34.38 -24.13
N SER A 159 -5.41 -34.16 -25.28
CA SER A 159 -4.44 -35.09 -25.88
C SER A 159 -3.03 -34.53 -25.98
N THR A 160 -2.87 -33.21 -25.81
CA THR A 160 -1.56 -32.58 -25.72
C THR A 160 -1.23 -32.30 -24.26
N LEU A 161 -0.14 -32.89 -23.76
CA LEU A 161 0.41 -32.57 -22.44
C LEU A 161 1.88 -32.19 -22.58
N GLN A 162 2.24 -31.01 -22.07
CA GLN A 162 3.63 -30.58 -21.90
C GLN A 162 3.90 -30.36 -20.42
N LEU A 163 5.05 -30.84 -19.95
CA LEU A 163 5.51 -30.67 -18.58
C LEU A 163 6.84 -29.94 -18.59
N GLN A 164 6.97 -28.95 -17.72
CA GLN A 164 8.20 -28.21 -17.52
C GLN A 164 8.47 -28.08 -16.02
N LYS A 165 9.61 -28.61 -15.57
CA LYS A 165 10.06 -28.35 -14.20
C LYS A 165 10.52 -26.90 -14.10
N ASN A 166 9.97 -26.16 -13.15
CA ASN A 166 10.44 -24.82 -12.88
C ASN A 166 11.79 -24.90 -12.13
N PRO A 167 12.87 -24.26 -12.59
CA PRO A 167 14.15 -24.27 -11.88
C PRO A 167 14.10 -23.52 -10.54
N ASP A 168 13.22 -22.53 -10.43
CA ASP A 168 13.15 -21.60 -9.30
C ASP A 168 12.09 -21.98 -8.25
N SER A 169 11.25 -22.98 -8.55
CA SER A 169 10.24 -23.49 -7.63
C SER A 169 10.18 -25.01 -7.67
N ASN A 170 9.66 -25.62 -6.59
CA ASN A 170 9.42 -27.06 -6.57
C ASN A 170 8.13 -27.46 -7.30
N SER A 171 7.57 -26.58 -8.13
CA SER A 171 6.35 -26.83 -8.91
C SER A 171 6.67 -27.29 -10.32
N ILE A 172 5.67 -27.92 -10.94
CA ILE A 172 5.75 -28.40 -12.31
C ILE A 172 4.76 -27.58 -13.13
N GLY A 173 5.29 -26.77 -14.04
CA GLY A 173 4.50 -26.09 -15.05
C GLY A 173 3.93 -27.11 -16.03
N PHE A 174 2.69 -26.92 -16.45
CA PHE A 174 2.04 -27.76 -17.42
C PHE A 174 1.26 -26.97 -18.46
N ALA A 175 1.10 -27.58 -19.64
CA ALA A 175 0.16 -27.14 -20.66
C ALA A 175 -0.65 -28.35 -21.14
N LEU A 176 -1.98 -28.24 -21.05
CA LEU A 176 -2.96 -29.22 -21.50
C LEU A 176 -3.74 -28.65 -22.68
N GLY A 177 -3.79 -29.35 -23.81
CA GLY A 177 -4.50 -28.92 -25.00
C GLY A 177 -5.45 -29.99 -25.52
N THR A 178 -6.65 -29.58 -25.96
CA THR A 178 -7.56 -30.46 -26.71
C THR A 178 -7.09 -30.64 -28.15
N ILE A 179 -7.60 -31.66 -28.83
CA ILE A 179 -7.37 -31.83 -30.27
C ILE A 179 -8.28 -30.83 -30.98
N ALA A 180 -7.73 -29.99 -31.86
CA ALA A 180 -8.56 -29.19 -32.76
C ALA A 180 -9.33 -30.14 -33.70
N ALA A 181 -10.60 -29.85 -33.98
CA ALA A 181 -11.50 -30.71 -34.76
C ALA A 181 -11.08 -30.97 -36.23
N THR A 182 -9.88 -30.59 -36.65
CA THR A 182 -9.42 -30.62 -38.05
C THR A 182 -8.66 -31.89 -38.47
N GLU A 183 -8.37 -32.84 -37.58
CA GLU A 183 -7.57 -34.03 -37.91
C GLU A 183 -8.33 -35.38 -37.91
N THR A 184 -9.64 -35.38 -38.13
CA THR A 184 -10.42 -36.63 -38.17
C THR A 184 -10.97 -37.06 -39.54
N GLU A 185 -10.69 -36.33 -40.63
CA GLU A 185 -11.25 -36.66 -41.97
C GLU A 185 -10.22 -37.00 -43.08
N SER A 186 -8.90 -37.01 -42.83
CA SER A 186 -7.91 -37.31 -43.89
C SER A 186 -7.24 -38.68 -43.80
N ASN A 187 -7.83 -39.65 -43.08
CA ASN A 187 -7.31 -41.01 -43.08
C ASN A 187 -8.42 -42.06 -43.15
N LYS A 188 -9.31 -41.90 -44.14
CA LYS A 188 -10.24 -42.96 -44.51
C LYS A 188 -10.66 -42.90 -45.98
N THR A 189 -9.72 -42.82 -46.90
CA THR A 189 -9.98 -43.14 -48.31
C THR A 189 -8.72 -43.63 -49.02
N LYS A 190 -8.63 -44.97 -49.06
CA LYS A 190 -8.16 -45.82 -50.17
C LYS A 190 -6.67 -45.97 -50.43
#